data_AF-A0A0L8IA65-F1
#
_entry.id   AF-A0A0L8IA65-F1
#
_cell.length_a   1.000
_cell.length_b   1.000
_cell.length_c   1.000
_cell.angle_alpha   90.00
_cell.angle_beta   90.00
_cell.angle_gamma   90.00
#
_symmetry.space_group_name_H-M   'P 1'
#
loop_
_entity.id
_entity.type
_entity.pdbx_description
1 polymer ?
#
loop_
_entity_poly.entity_id
_entity_poly.type
_entity_poly.pdbx_seq_one_letter_code
_entity_poly.pdbx_strand_id
1 'polypeptide(L)'
;MDDGILQPAYIVGNTPELLREYIKLRNALTSTYDEWEADSPTAKSAKLNVSNCQGVGRNLMRMGDELDGKYRDNTNSVVREYESRLIEYDNFKKAAKKLLSNITERSLQLVAVFEICRRYTSAYPSFSSDNIVEQHAVTYIHDNFTSNGDWTPEKN
;
A
#
# COMPACT_ATOMS: atom_id res chain seq x y z
N MET A 1 -0.43 26.14 -5.31
CA MET A 1 -0.59 24.86 -6.00
C MET A 1 -0.91 23.85 -4.92
N ASP A 2 -1.99 23.10 -5.06
CA ASP A 2 -2.38 22.09 -4.08
C ASP A 2 -1.46 20.89 -4.31
N ASP A 3 -0.56 20.59 -3.37
CA ASP A 3 0.53 19.61 -3.56
C ASP A 3 0.05 18.15 -3.68
N GLY A 4 -1.26 17.93 -3.86
CA GLY A 4 -1.85 16.60 -4.00
C GLY A 4 -1.66 15.72 -2.77
N ILE A 5 -1.26 16.30 -1.63
CA ILE A 5 -1.08 15.61 -0.37
C ILE A 5 -2.46 15.25 0.16
N LEU A 6 -2.72 13.95 0.33
CA LEU A 6 -3.97 13.49 0.91
C LEU A 6 -4.08 14.02 2.33
N GLN A 7 -5.17 14.73 2.61
CA GLN A 7 -5.44 15.19 3.97
C GLN A 7 -5.53 13.97 4.90
N PRO A 8 -4.87 13.98 6.08
CA PRO A 8 -4.85 12.80 6.96
C PRO A 8 -6.24 12.31 7.39
N ALA A 9 -7.18 13.22 7.63
CA ALA A 9 -8.57 12.87 7.93
C ALA A 9 -9.25 12.14 6.75
N TYR A 10 -8.93 12.52 5.51
CA TYR A 10 -9.40 11.82 4.31
C TYR A 10 -8.77 10.42 4.20
N ILE A 11 -7.49 10.28 4.56
CA ILE A 11 -6.81 8.98 4.59
C ILE A 11 -7.53 8.04 5.56
N VAL A 12 -7.70 8.45 6.82
CA VAL A 12 -8.36 7.61 7.84
C VAL A 12 -9.78 7.24 7.41
N GLY A 13 -10.57 8.22 6.95
CA GLY A 13 -11.97 7.96 6.55
C GLY A 13 -12.16 7.09 5.30
N ASN A 14 -11.12 6.93 4.47
CA ASN A 14 -11.20 6.20 3.18
C ASN A 14 -10.11 5.13 3.05
N THR A 15 -9.48 4.70 4.14
CA THR A 15 -8.36 3.74 4.10
C THR A 15 -8.70 2.46 3.33
N PRO A 16 -9.88 1.82 3.51
CA PRO A 16 -10.25 0.62 2.75
C PRO A 16 -10.27 0.85 1.22
N GLU A 17 -10.87 1.95 0.77
CA GLU A 17 -10.98 2.31 -0.65
C GLU A 17 -9.61 2.65 -1.24
N LEU A 18 -8.79 3.39 -0.50
CA LEU A 18 -7.44 3.77 -0.90
C LEU A 18 -6.53 2.55 -1.05
N LEU A 19 -6.58 1.62 -0.09
CA LEU A 19 -5.82 0.38 -0.12
C LEU A 19 -6.24 -0.49 -1.32
N ARG A 20 -7.55 -0.67 -1.53
CA ARG A 20 -8.07 -1.46 -2.66
C ARG A 20 -7.62 -0.88 -4.00
N GLU A 21 -7.74 0.43 -4.17
CA GLU A 21 -7.34 1.09 -5.42
C GLU A 21 -5.81 1.02 -5.62
N TYR A 22 -5.02 1.18 -4.55
CA TYR A 22 -3.57 1.02 -4.60
C TYR A 22 -3.15 -0.38 -5.05
N ILE A 23 -3.68 -1.44 -4.42
CA ILE A 23 -3.36 -2.83 -4.77
C ILE A 23 -3.72 -3.10 -6.23
N LYS A 24 -4.92 -2.69 -6.65
CA LYS A 24 -5.38 -2.84 -8.04
C LYS A 24 -4.44 -2.18 -9.05
N LEU A 25 -4.08 -0.92 -8.84
CA LEU A 25 -3.21 -0.17 -9.75
C LEU A 25 -1.80 -0.78 -9.82
N ARG A 26 -1.24 -1.15 -8.66
CA ARG A 26 0.12 -1.71 -8.57
C ARG A 26 0.23 -3.12 -9.15
N ASN A 27 -0.81 -3.95 -8.97
CA ASN A 27 -0.84 -5.30 -9.56
C ASN A 27 -1.02 -5.24 -11.08
N ALA A 28 -1.83 -4.31 -11.60
CA ALA A 28 -1.96 -4.09 -13.04
C ALA A 28 -0.63 -3.70 -13.69
N LEU A 29 0.19 -2.90 -13.02
CA LEU A 29 1.53 -2.54 -13.51
C LEU A 29 2.52 -3.71 -13.48
N THR A 30 2.45 -4.56 -12.46
CA THR A 30 3.31 -5.75 -12.39
C THR A 30 2.99 -6.71 -13.54
N SER A 31 1.71 -6.87 -13.88
CA SER A 31 1.26 -7.67 -15.03
C SER A 31 1.78 -7.14 -16.37
N THR A 32 1.94 -5.81 -16.54
CA THR A 32 2.48 -5.22 -17.78
C THR A 32 4.01 -5.29 -17.88
N TYR A 33 4.72 -5.48 -16.76
CA TYR A 33 6.18 -5.68 -16.77
C TYR A 33 6.57 -7.16 -16.95
N ASP A 34 5.70 -8.09 -16.59
CA ASP A 34 5.85 -9.52 -16.90
C ASP A 34 5.50 -9.88 -18.36
N GLU A 35 4.89 -8.96 -19.11
CA GLU A 35 4.48 -9.13 -20.52
C GLU A 35 5.41 -8.45 -21.55
N TRP A 36 6.70 -8.26 -21.25
CA TRP A 36 7.69 -7.74 -22.23
C TRP A 36 8.51 -8.81 -22.96
N GLU A 37 7.93 -10.00 -23.16
CA GLU A 37 8.40 -11.03 -24.09
C GLU A 37 7.24 -11.53 -24.98
N ALA A 38 6.41 -10.63 -25.52
CA ALA A 38 5.63 -10.89 -26.74
C ALA A 38 4.99 -9.61 -27.28
N ASP A 39 4.99 -9.49 -28.61
CA ASP A 39 4.39 -8.41 -29.39
C ASP A 39 3.06 -7.86 -28.87
N SER A 40 2.92 -6.54 -28.93
CA SER A 40 1.69 -5.77 -28.67
C SER A 40 0.43 -6.39 -29.32
N PRO A 41 -0.74 -6.21 -28.69
CA PRO A 41 -1.66 -5.22 -29.23
C PRO A 41 -2.42 -4.42 -28.16
N THR A 42 -2.37 -3.10 -28.35
CA THR A 42 -3.32 -2.05 -27.94
C THR A 42 -4.53 -2.51 -27.11
N ALA A 43 -4.35 -2.69 -25.80
CA ALA A 43 -5.47 -2.85 -24.88
C ALA A 43 -6.14 -1.48 -24.67
N LYS A 44 -7.35 -1.34 -25.25
CA LYS A 44 -8.25 -0.21 -25.09
C LYS A 44 -8.29 0.24 -23.62
N SER A 45 -7.84 1.46 -23.39
CA SER A 45 -7.96 2.15 -22.11
C SER A 45 -9.43 2.15 -21.69
N ALA A 46 -9.75 1.31 -20.70
CA ALA A 46 -11.02 1.39 -20.02
C ALA A 46 -11.13 2.81 -19.45
N LYS A 47 -11.99 3.62 -20.06
CA LYS A 47 -12.40 4.94 -19.57
C LYS A 47 -13.05 4.76 -18.19
N LEU A 48 -12.22 4.78 -17.15
CA LEU A 48 -12.65 4.85 -15.76
C LEU A 48 -12.97 6.31 -15.43
N ASN A 49 -14.23 6.69 -15.59
CA ASN A 49 -14.77 7.94 -15.03
C ASN A 49 -14.83 7.83 -13.50
N VAL A 50 -14.02 8.58 -12.73
CA VAL A 50 -14.39 9.33 -11.50
C VAL A 50 -13.24 10.28 -11.13
N SER A 51 -13.48 11.58 -11.19
CA SER A 51 -12.47 12.67 -11.21
C SER A 51 -11.67 12.91 -9.92
N ASN A 52 -12.04 12.32 -8.78
CA ASN A 52 -11.29 12.52 -7.51
C ASN A 52 -10.42 11.32 -7.13
N CYS A 53 -10.88 10.08 -7.35
CA CYS A 53 -10.09 8.88 -7.03
C CYS A 53 -8.87 8.69 -7.96
N GLN A 54 -8.90 9.22 -9.19
CA GLN A 54 -7.74 9.14 -10.11
C GLN A 54 -6.55 9.99 -9.66
N GLY A 55 -6.79 11.19 -9.12
CA GLY A 55 -5.72 12.05 -8.61
C GLY A 55 -5.04 11.40 -7.40
N VAL A 56 -5.85 10.85 -6.50
CA VAL A 56 -5.38 10.13 -5.33
C VAL A 56 -4.64 8.85 -5.69
N GLY A 57 -5.18 8.02 -6.61
CA GLY A 57 -4.54 6.80 -7.08
C GLY A 57 -3.20 7.05 -7.76
N ARG A 58 -3.09 8.10 -8.61
CA ARG A 58 -1.81 8.50 -9.22
C ARG A 58 -0.77 8.96 -8.20
N ASN A 59 -1.19 9.66 -7.15
CA ASN A 59 -0.28 10.08 -6.07
C ASN A 59 0.18 8.89 -5.24
N LEU A 60 -0.71 7.96 -4.89
CA LEU A 60 -0.35 6.72 -4.21
C LEU A 60 0.61 5.88 -5.05
N MET A 61 0.40 5.81 -6.36
CA MET A 61 1.31 5.15 -7.31
C MET A 61 2.70 5.77 -7.29
N ARG A 62 2.80 7.10 -7.46
CA ARG A 62 4.08 7.83 -7.44
C ARG A 62 4.82 7.61 -6.12
N MET A 63 4.11 7.64 -5.00
CA MET A 63 4.69 7.38 -3.68
C MET A 63 5.13 5.91 -3.52
N GLY A 64 4.41 4.96 -4.13
CA GLY A 64 4.82 3.56 -4.17
C GLY A 64 6.11 3.35 -4.97
N ASP A 65 6.26 4.06 -6.10
CA ASP A 65 7.47 4.01 -6.91
C ASP A 65 8.66 4.66 -6.18
N GLU A 66 8.40 5.78 -5.48
CA GLU A 66 9.40 6.44 -4.64
C GLU A 66 9.83 5.55 -3.45
N LEU A 67 8.87 4.88 -2.81
CA LEU A 67 9.13 3.90 -1.76
C LEU A 67 10.00 2.75 -2.30
N ASP A 68 9.70 2.22 -3.48
CA ASP A 68 10.52 1.16 -4.07
C ASP A 68 11.91 1.65 -4.47
N GLY A 69 12.05 2.87 -4.97
CA GLY A 69 13.35 3.45 -5.31
C GLY A 69 14.28 3.56 -4.10
N LYS A 70 13.72 3.85 -2.91
CA LYS A 70 14.50 4.10 -1.68
C LYS A 70 14.58 2.91 -0.73
N TYR A 71 13.52 2.12 -0.65
CA TYR A 71 13.30 1.16 0.44
C TYR A 71 12.93 -0.26 -0.01
N ARG A 72 12.98 -0.57 -1.31
CA ARG A 72 12.55 -1.88 -1.85
C ARG A 72 13.12 -3.08 -1.11
N ASP A 73 14.43 -3.09 -0.83
CA ASP A 73 15.10 -4.22 -0.18
C ASP A 73 14.66 -4.38 1.27
N ASN A 74 14.51 -3.27 1.99
CA ASN A 74 13.96 -3.26 3.34
C ASN A 74 12.51 -3.77 3.35
N THR A 75 11.66 -3.27 2.44
CA THR A 75 10.26 -3.72 2.30
C THR A 75 10.19 -5.21 1.96
N ASN A 76 11.03 -5.71 1.05
CA ASN A 76 11.11 -7.13 0.72
C ASN A 76 11.57 -7.97 1.91
N SER A 77 12.62 -7.52 2.60
CA SER A 77 13.18 -8.24 3.75
C SER A 77 12.17 -8.36 4.89
N VAL A 78 11.49 -7.27 5.24
CA VAL A 78 10.47 -7.29 6.30
C VAL A 78 9.28 -8.14 5.90
N VAL A 79 8.74 -7.99 4.69
CA VAL A 79 7.60 -8.82 4.26
C VAL A 79 7.98 -10.31 4.29
N ARG A 80 9.15 -10.71 3.76
CA ARG A 80 9.63 -12.11 3.80
C ARG A 80 9.79 -12.67 5.21
N GLU A 81 10.22 -11.86 6.17
CA GLU A 81 10.38 -12.29 7.57
C GLU A 81 9.04 -12.68 8.25
N TYR A 82 7.96 -11.99 7.88
CA TYR A 82 6.63 -12.20 8.46
C TYR A 82 5.67 -12.94 7.52
N GLU A 83 6.08 -13.22 6.30
CA GLU A 83 5.25 -13.58 5.14
C GLU A 83 4.12 -14.59 5.45
N SER A 84 4.46 -15.79 5.92
CA SER A 84 3.48 -16.85 6.23
C SER A 84 2.60 -16.57 7.45
N ARG A 85 2.92 -15.53 8.23
CA ARG A 85 2.31 -15.20 9.52
C ARG A 85 1.56 -13.86 9.50
N LEU A 86 1.54 -13.15 8.36
CA LEU A 86 0.85 -11.86 8.21
C LEU A 86 -0.67 -11.97 8.39
N ILE A 87 -1.25 -13.18 8.33
CA ILE A 87 -2.65 -13.44 8.69
C ILE A 87 -2.96 -13.16 10.16
N GLU A 88 -1.94 -13.16 11.03
CA GLU A 88 -2.07 -12.80 12.43
C GLU A 88 -1.80 -11.30 12.61
N TYR A 89 -2.77 -10.58 13.19
CA TYR A 89 -2.67 -9.12 13.35
C TYR A 89 -1.40 -8.69 14.11
N ASP A 90 -0.95 -9.46 15.10
CA ASP A 90 0.25 -9.15 15.87
C ASP A 90 1.53 -9.20 15.02
N ASN A 91 1.62 -10.12 14.06
CA ASN A 91 2.75 -10.17 13.14
C ASN A 91 2.66 -9.09 12.07
N PHE A 92 1.44 -8.77 11.61
CA PHE A 92 1.22 -7.60 10.77
C PHE A 92 1.71 -6.32 11.45
N LYS A 93 1.34 -6.08 12.72
CA LYS A 93 1.82 -4.94 13.52
C LYS A 93 3.34 -4.89 13.60
N LYS A 94 3.99 -6.02 13.88
CA LYS A 94 5.46 -6.09 13.95
C LYS A 94 6.11 -5.74 12.61
N ALA A 95 5.59 -6.27 11.51
CA ALA A 95 6.05 -5.95 10.16
C ALA A 95 5.88 -4.46 9.84
N ALA A 96 4.69 -3.90 10.10
CA ALA A 96 4.41 -2.49 9.91
C ALA A 96 5.37 -1.60 10.71
N LYS A 97 5.54 -1.86 12.02
CA LYS A 97 6.46 -1.10 12.87
C LYS A 97 7.90 -1.13 12.36
N LYS A 98 8.40 -2.32 11.99
CA LYS A 98 9.76 -2.51 11.49
C LYS A 98 9.98 -1.77 10.17
N LEU A 99 8.96 -1.70 9.32
CA LEU A 99 9.01 -0.89 8.10
C LEU A 99 9.02 0.61 8.41
N LEU A 100 8.09 1.05 9.25
CA LEU A 100 7.92 2.46 9.62
C LEU A 100 9.15 3.03 10.34
N SER A 101 9.86 2.23 11.15
CA SER A 101 11.09 2.68 11.83
C SER A 101 12.26 2.96 10.87
N ASN A 102 12.25 2.35 9.68
CA ASN A 102 13.31 2.49 8.69
C ASN A 102 12.98 3.53 7.61
N ILE A 103 11.74 4.01 7.54
CA ILE A 103 11.27 4.99 6.56
C ILE A 103 11.14 6.34 7.25
N THR A 104 11.98 7.29 6.86
CA THR A 104 12.04 8.62 7.48
C THR A 104 11.02 9.59 6.88
N GLU A 105 10.63 9.42 5.61
CA GLU A 105 9.62 10.24 4.96
C GLU A 105 8.20 9.81 5.38
N ARG A 106 7.53 10.68 6.14
CA ARG A 106 6.16 10.45 6.63
C ARG A 106 5.14 10.19 5.52
N SER A 107 5.32 10.81 4.35
CA SER A 107 4.45 10.57 3.19
C SER A 107 4.54 9.14 2.65
N LEU A 108 5.70 8.48 2.78
CA LEU A 108 5.92 7.11 2.29
C LEU A 108 5.49 6.04 3.28
N GLN A 109 5.40 6.39 4.56
CA GLN A 109 5.01 5.48 5.64
C GLN A 109 3.62 4.87 5.44
N LEU A 110 2.62 5.65 5.02
CA LEU A 110 1.29 5.14 4.68
C LEU A 110 1.36 4.09 3.56
N VAL A 111 2.09 4.41 2.51
CA VAL A 111 2.24 3.54 1.34
C VAL A 111 3.02 2.28 1.67
N ALA A 112 3.95 2.34 2.61
CA ALA A 112 4.66 1.17 3.11
C ALA A 112 3.73 0.15 3.77
N VAL A 113 2.72 0.59 4.52
CA VAL A 113 1.71 -0.32 5.10
C VAL A 113 0.85 -0.95 3.99
N PHE A 114 0.47 -0.18 2.97
CA PHE A 114 -0.25 -0.71 1.81
C PHE A 114 0.58 -1.72 1.03
N GLU A 115 1.89 -1.51 0.93
CA GLU A 115 2.82 -2.37 0.21
C GLU A 115 2.99 -3.74 0.87
N ILE A 116 2.85 -3.85 2.21
CA ILE A 116 2.79 -5.14 2.92
C ILE A 116 1.61 -5.98 2.37
N CYS A 117 0.43 -5.37 2.27
CA CYS A 117 -0.77 -6.04 1.77
C CYS A 117 -0.61 -6.43 0.31
N ARG A 118 -0.12 -5.52 -0.53
CA ARG A 118 0.09 -5.77 -1.95
C ARG A 118 1.02 -6.97 -2.15
N ARG A 119 2.16 -7.01 -1.47
CA ARG A 119 3.14 -8.11 -1.61
C ARG A 119 2.60 -9.43 -1.08
N TYR A 120 1.90 -9.41 0.06
CA TYR A 120 1.25 -10.61 0.59
C TYR A 120 0.20 -11.15 -0.37
N THR A 121 -0.71 -10.30 -0.87
CA THR A 121 -1.77 -10.71 -1.79
C THR A 121 -1.25 -11.17 -3.15
N SER A 122 -0.14 -10.60 -3.64
CA SER A 122 0.57 -11.10 -4.81
C SER A 122 1.19 -12.49 -4.59
N ALA A 123 1.77 -12.74 -3.41
CA ALA A 123 2.43 -14.01 -3.10
C ALA A 123 1.43 -15.13 -2.72
N TYR A 124 0.29 -14.75 -2.13
CA TYR A 124 -0.75 -15.65 -1.62
C TYR A 124 -2.13 -15.30 -2.19
N PRO A 125 -2.33 -15.35 -3.52
CA PRO A 125 -3.59 -14.98 -4.15
C PRO A 125 -4.76 -15.83 -3.64
N SER A 126 -4.52 -17.10 -3.31
CA SER A 126 -5.53 -18.01 -2.74
C SER A 126 -6.06 -17.58 -1.36
N PHE A 127 -5.33 -16.75 -0.62
CA PHE A 127 -5.71 -16.24 0.70
C PHE A 127 -6.21 -14.79 0.64
N SER A 128 -6.09 -14.14 -0.53
CA SER A 128 -6.53 -12.76 -0.75
C SER A 128 -8.06 -12.60 -0.76
N SER A 129 -8.82 -13.68 -1.03
CA SER A 129 -10.30 -13.64 -1.04
C SER A 129 -10.89 -13.27 0.32
N ASP A 130 -10.18 -13.61 1.40
CA ASP A 130 -10.67 -13.41 2.76
C ASP A 130 -10.40 -11.97 3.25
N ASN A 131 -9.62 -11.19 2.49
CA ASN A 131 -9.22 -9.81 2.77
C ASN A 131 -8.64 -9.59 4.19
N ILE A 132 -8.09 -10.65 4.81
CA ILE A 132 -7.66 -10.63 6.21
C ILE A 132 -6.51 -9.64 6.42
N VAL A 133 -5.53 -9.64 5.51
CA VAL A 133 -4.35 -8.77 5.64
C VAL A 133 -4.70 -7.32 5.32
N GLU A 134 -5.64 -7.09 4.40
CA GLU A 134 -6.20 -5.77 4.13
C GLU A 134 -6.97 -5.22 5.34
N GLN A 135 -7.75 -6.06 6.04
CA GLN A 135 -8.41 -5.68 7.29
C GLN A 135 -7.40 -5.31 8.38
N HIS A 136 -6.28 -6.03 8.47
CA HIS A 136 -5.20 -5.69 9.40
C HIS A 136 -4.58 -4.33 9.09
N ALA A 137 -4.34 -4.01 7.81
CA ALA A 137 -3.84 -2.69 7.42
C ALA A 137 -4.82 -1.56 7.75
N VAL A 138 -6.10 -1.75 7.44
CA VAL A 138 -7.15 -0.77 7.77
C VAL A 138 -7.20 -0.54 9.27
N THR A 139 -7.27 -1.61 10.06
CA THR A 139 -7.29 -1.54 11.53
C THR A 139 -6.05 -0.84 12.06
N TYR A 140 -4.86 -1.22 11.58
CA TYR A 140 -3.60 -0.63 12.00
C TYR A 140 -3.53 0.88 11.72
N ILE A 141 -3.98 1.31 10.53
CA ILE A 141 -4.00 2.72 10.15
C ILE A 141 -5.03 3.48 10.98
N HIS A 142 -6.22 2.94 11.22
CA HIS A 142 -7.22 3.61 12.06
C HIS A 142 -6.75 3.75 13.51
N ASP A 143 -6.07 2.74 14.04
CA ASP A 143 -5.59 2.73 15.43
C ASP A 143 -4.38 3.65 15.63
N ASN A 144 -3.53 3.81 14.61
CA ASN A 144 -2.21 4.42 14.77
C ASN A 144 -1.95 5.67 13.92
N PHE A 145 -2.74 5.95 12.88
CA PHE A 145 -2.54 7.12 12.03
C PHE A 145 -3.43 8.26 12.51
N THR A 146 -2.80 9.36 12.93
CA THR A 146 -3.50 10.51 13.51
C THR A 146 -4.08 11.43 12.44
N SER A 147 -5.09 12.21 12.83
CA SER A 147 -5.68 13.27 11.99
C SER A 147 -4.69 14.38 11.58
N ASN A 148 -3.50 14.41 12.18
CA ASN A 148 -2.44 15.36 11.88
C ASN A 148 -1.40 14.78 10.89
N GLY A 149 -1.57 13.53 10.45
CA GLY A 149 -0.67 12.88 9.49
C GLY A 149 0.55 12.22 10.11
N ASP A 150 0.58 12.11 11.44
CA ASP A 150 1.63 11.42 12.19
C ASP A 150 1.15 10.05 12.68
N TRP A 151 2.09 9.17 12.97
CA TRP A 151 1.82 7.89 13.62
C TRP A 151 1.91 8.03 15.12
N THR A 152 0.93 7.50 15.86
CA THR A 152 0.95 7.51 17.32
C THR A 152 2.16 6.74 17.84
N PRO A 153 3.02 7.35 18.67
CA PRO A 153 4.01 6.58 19.40
C PRO A 153 3.29 5.62 20.34
N GLU A 154 3.76 4.37 20.42
CA GLU A 154 3.15 3.41 21.34
C GLU A 154 3.24 3.91 22.78
N LYS A 155 2.16 3.72 23.55
CA LYS A 155 2.24 3.74 25.00
C LYS A 155 2.99 2.47 25.41
N ASN A 156 4.21 2.64 25.89
CA ASN A 156 4.99 1.58 26.55
C ASN A 156 4.20 0.94 27.70
#